data_AF-T0DIE2-F1
#
_entry.id   AF-T0DIE2-F1
#
_cell.length_a   1.000
_cell.length_b   1.000
_cell.length_c   1.000
_cell.angle_alpha   90.00
_cell.angle_beta   90.00
_cell.angle_gamma   90.00
#
_symmetry.space_group_name_H-M   'P 1'
#
loop_
_entity.id
_entity.type
_entity.pdbx_description
1 polymer ?
#
loop_
_entity_poly.entity_id
_entity_poly.type
_entity_poly.pdbx_seq_one_letter_code
_entity_poly.pdbx_strand_id
1 'polypeptide(L)'
;MIIQFSKLLLALLFSSSIMAGFKAQVITRDGDMDLVKKEVELDLTNTSLLENRNFKIVYGKSNEAINLGTLEDEVEKLRAASVFYHLTKAKSYFLNVVKSTYVKELPQLVVRLNITNQFNSIGHFAHDNLSPEYNNALSIPPGKGRARFGIKPWNYEIWFRPAKEIDLPKEGLKNDFEQTAAIFKEFRNQSRLASFQQFVSDLFLLTGDALKESGLSILGSTAIIEASFFAMKKLYGLLQGKKFFLDTSFIPEVVYHEFAHVALSDHLGLSHSSPVNEGMADFFAASIADSATIADNVKDYAKRVREKDAFRDEIYNASFETNAYANIDFVLGVLWQVRELDKESSHGLIYDVRKNITSSSNIRGELLRSIFKECRRSCKSPLRDRINLQNAYHEMGL
;
A
#
# COMPACT_ATOMS: atom_id res chain seq x y z
N MET A 1 17.30 53.45 -32.55
CA MET A 1 16.95 53.11 -31.15
C MET A 1 15.56 52.49 -31.00
N ILE A 2 14.56 52.87 -31.81
CA ILE A 2 13.17 52.35 -31.71
C ILE A 2 13.04 50.86 -32.11
N ILE A 3 13.90 50.35 -33.00
CA ILE A 3 13.84 48.96 -33.50
C ILE A 3 14.34 47.92 -32.47
N GLN A 4 15.19 48.32 -31.50
CA GLN A 4 15.68 47.40 -30.46
C GLN A 4 14.67 47.17 -29.32
N PHE A 5 13.78 48.14 -29.05
CA PHE A 5 12.73 47.99 -28.03
C PHE A 5 11.60 47.04 -28.47
N SER A 6 11.31 46.96 -29.77
CA SER A 6 10.27 46.07 -30.32
C SER A 6 10.62 44.58 -30.16
N LYS A 7 11.89 44.19 -30.31
CA LYS A 7 12.33 42.80 -30.15
C LYS A 7 12.36 42.35 -28.69
N LEU A 8 12.61 43.27 -27.75
CA LEU A 8 12.56 42.98 -26.32
C LEU A 8 11.11 42.81 -25.82
N LEU A 9 10.18 43.62 -26.34
CA LEU A 9 8.75 43.51 -26.02
C LEU A 9 8.13 42.22 -26.57
N LEU A 10 8.54 41.78 -27.77
CA LEU A 10 8.10 40.50 -28.34
C LEU A 10 8.67 39.30 -27.56
N ALA A 11 9.91 39.38 -27.06
CA ALA A 11 10.49 38.34 -26.20
C ALA A 11 9.84 38.26 -24.79
N LEU A 12 9.36 39.39 -24.27
CA LEU A 12 8.61 39.45 -23.00
C LEU A 12 7.15 38.97 -23.13
N LEU A 13 6.53 39.10 -24.31
CA LEU A 13 5.18 38.58 -24.57
C LEU A 13 5.14 37.06 -24.81
N PHE A 14 6.27 36.41 -25.11
CA PHE A 14 6.36 34.96 -25.26
C PHE A 14 6.76 34.20 -23.99
N SER A 15 7.02 34.88 -22.87
CA SER A 15 7.54 34.26 -21.63
C SER A 15 6.54 34.19 -20.46
N SER A 16 5.26 34.52 -20.69
CA SER A 16 4.23 34.48 -19.65
C SER A 16 2.93 33.79 -20.09
N SER A 17 3.05 32.74 -20.90
CA SER A 17 2.05 31.66 -20.83
C SER A 17 2.25 30.93 -19.50
N ILE A 18 1.87 31.60 -18.40
CA ILE A 18 1.62 30.92 -17.13
C ILE A 18 0.50 29.96 -17.48
N MET A 19 0.84 28.70 -17.78
CA MET A 19 -0.14 27.64 -17.89
C MET A 19 -0.83 27.61 -16.55
N ALA A 20 -2.03 28.18 -16.47
CA ALA A 20 -2.85 28.10 -15.27
C ALA A 20 -3.12 26.61 -15.07
N GLY A 21 -2.48 26.01 -14.06
CA GLY A 21 -2.67 24.60 -13.78
C GLY A 21 -4.09 24.35 -13.33
N PHE A 22 -4.58 23.17 -13.65
CA PHE A 22 -5.95 22.80 -13.31
C PHE A 22 -6.02 22.49 -11.82
N LYS A 23 -6.90 23.18 -11.10
CA LYS A 23 -7.14 22.90 -9.69
C LYS A 23 -8.08 21.71 -9.54
N ALA A 24 -7.68 20.74 -8.72
CA ALA A 24 -8.50 19.59 -8.39
C ALA A 24 -8.37 19.24 -6.91
N GLN A 25 -9.40 18.60 -6.36
CA GLN A 25 -9.28 17.93 -5.07
C GLN A 25 -8.55 16.61 -5.26
N VAL A 26 -7.64 16.31 -4.34
CA VAL A 26 -6.92 15.03 -4.25
C VAL A 26 -6.95 14.52 -2.81
N ILE A 27 -6.82 13.21 -2.65
CA ILE A 27 -6.57 12.58 -1.35
C ILE A 27 -5.07 12.58 -1.08
N THR A 28 -4.64 13.03 0.09
CA THR A 28 -3.24 13.01 0.57
C THR A 28 -3.18 12.58 2.03
N ARG A 29 -1.98 12.34 2.55
CA ARG A 29 -1.70 12.23 3.99
C ARG A 29 -1.50 13.60 4.61
N ASP A 30 -1.98 13.78 5.83
CA ASP A 30 -1.55 14.87 6.72
C ASP A 30 -0.37 14.44 7.61
N GLY A 31 -0.05 15.24 8.64
CA GLY A 31 1.07 14.95 9.55
C GLY A 31 0.86 13.74 10.46
N ASP A 32 -0.40 13.34 10.68
CA ASP A 32 -0.76 12.16 11.50
C ASP A 32 -0.99 10.92 10.61
N MET A 33 -0.55 10.98 9.35
CA MET A 33 -0.75 9.95 8.33
C MET A 33 -2.24 9.68 8.04
N ASP A 34 -3.13 10.63 8.32
CA ASP A 34 -4.55 10.50 8.05
C ASP A 34 -4.86 10.86 6.59
N LEU A 35 -5.79 10.13 5.96
CA LEU A 35 -6.27 10.50 4.62
C LEU A 35 -7.14 11.76 4.70
N VAL A 36 -6.72 12.81 3.99
CA VAL A 36 -7.40 14.10 3.90
C VAL A 36 -7.55 14.57 2.46
N LYS A 37 -8.63 15.31 2.18
CA LYS A 37 -8.81 16.00 0.90
C LYS A 37 -8.04 17.31 0.89
N LYS A 38 -7.31 17.58 -0.18
CA LYS A 38 -6.56 18.81 -0.39
C LYS A 38 -6.78 19.32 -1.82
N GLU A 39 -6.96 20.63 -1.98
CA GLU A 39 -6.92 21.25 -3.30
C GLU A 39 -5.47 21.40 -3.74
N VAL A 40 -5.17 20.95 -4.96
CA VAL A 40 -3.84 21.04 -5.57
C VAL A 40 -3.96 21.50 -7.01
N GLU A 41 -2.88 22.08 -7.52
CA GLU A 41 -2.73 22.41 -8.93
C GLU A 41 -2.04 21.25 -9.66
N LEU A 42 -2.67 20.76 -10.73
CA LEU A 42 -2.17 19.65 -11.54
C LEU A 42 -1.41 20.18 -12.77
N ASP A 43 -0.23 19.63 -13.01
CA ASP A 43 0.60 19.90 -14.20
C ASP A 43 0.07 19.10 -15.41
N LEU A 44 -0.91 19.66 -16.11
CA LEU A 44 -1.60 19.08 -17.26
C LEU A 44 -1.21 19.77 -18.57
N THR A 45 -1.13 19.03 -19.68
CA THR A 45 -0.87 19.61 -21.01
C THR A 45 -2.07 20.37 -21.59
N ASN A 46 -3.28 19.96 -21.22
CA ASN A 46 -4.52 20.67 -21.52
C ASN A 46 -5.28 20.84 -20.21
N THR A 47 -5.91 22.00 -20.02
CA THR A 47 -6.55 22.45 -18.77
C THR A 47 -7.49 21.44 -18.11
N SER A 48 -7.92 20.35 -18.72
CA SER A 48 -8.76 19.36 -18.04
C SER A 48 -8.43 17.89 -18.35
N LEU A 49 -7.48 17.60 -19.26
CA LEU A 49 -7.11 16.22 -19.59
C LEU A 49 -5.99 15.75 -18.66
N LEU A 50 -6.18 14.59 -18.02
CA LEU A 50 -5.17 13.95 -17.17
C LEU A 50 -4.04 13.32 -17.98
N GLU A 51 -3.31 14.18 -18.68
CA GLU A 51 -2.17 13.82 -19.52
C GLU A 51 -1.09 14.89 -19.40
N ASN A 52 0.16 14.45 -19.23
CA ASN A 52 1.34 15.29 -19.40
C ASN A 52 2.47 14.49 -20.05
N ARG A 53 3.68 15.05 -20.12
CA ARG A 53 4.84 14.35 -20.70
C ARG A 53 5.14 13.00 -20.04
N ASN A 54 4.79 12.83 -18.77
CA ASN A 54 5.18 11.70 -17.94
C ASN A 54 4.07 10.65 -17.81
N PHE A 55 2.82 11.08 -17.72
CA PHE A 55 1.70 10.21 -17.40
C PHE A 55 0.49 10.51 -18.27
N LYS A 56 -0.28 9.46 -18.58
CA LYS A 56 -1.58 9.55 -19.21
C LYS A 56 -2.56 8.65 -18.46
N ILE A 57 -3.56 9.23 -17.79
CA ILE A 57 -4.57 8.48 -17.04
C ILE A 57 -5.77 8.18 -17.94
N VAL A 58 -6.12 6.90 -18.08
CA VAL A 58 -7.21 6.42 -18.94
C VAL A 58 -8.17 5.52 -18.16
N TYR A 59 -9.40 5.37 -18.64
CA TYR A 59 -10.40 4.46 -18.05
C TYR A 59 -10.40 3.10 -18.75
N GLY A 60 -10.25 2.02 -17.99
CA GLY A 60 -10.25 0.64 -18.47
C GLY A 60 -9.27 0.40 -19.62
N LYS A 61 -9.77 -0.17 -20.72
CA LYS A 61 -9.00 -0.39 -21.96
C LYS A 61 -8.91 0.83 -22.88
N SER A 62 -9.52 1.96 -22.52
CA SER A 62 -9.46 3.18 -23.34
C SER A 62 -8.02 3.64 -23.53
N ASN A 63 -7.78 4.38 -24.63
CA ASN A 63 -6.51 5.09 -24.86
C ASN A 63 -6.72 6.61 -24.81
N GLU A 64 -7.91 7.07 -24.45
CA GLU A 64 -8.25 8.48 -24.28
C GLU A 64 -8.03 8.88 -22.83
N ALA A 65 -7.36 10.03 -22.64
CA ALA A 65 -7.12 10.57 -21.31
C ALA A 65 -8.45 10.98 -20.66
N ILE A 66 -8.58 10.73 -19.36
CA ILE A 66 -9.74 11.16 -18.59
C ILE A 66 -9.78 12.70 -18.59
N ASN A 67 -10.94 13.25 -18.95
CA ASN A 67 -11.20 14.69 -18.90
C ASN A 67 -11.93 15.05 -17.60
N LEU A 68 -11.24 15.70 -16.67
CA LEU A 68 -11.81 16.11 -15.38
C LEU A 68 -12.94 17.13 -15.54
N GLY A 69 -12.93 17.94 -16.61
CA GLY A 69 -13.95 18.97 -16.84
C GLY A 69 -15.30 18.39 -17.26
N THR A 70 -15.32 17.18 -17.82
CA THR A 70 -16.54 16.51 -18.30
C THR A 70 -16.91 15.28 -17.48
N LEU A 71 -16.11 14.92 -16.47
CA LEU A 71 -16.38 13.77 -15.62
C LEU A 71 -17.42 14.15 -14.55
N GLU A 72 -18.59 13.52 -14.62
CA GLU A 72 -19.72 13.77 -13.70
C GLU A 72 -19.56 13.06 -12.35
N ASP A 73 -18.92 11.90 -12.33
CA ASP A 73 -18.68 11.15 -11.10
C ASP A 73 -17.57 11.80 -10.28
N GLU A 74 -17.94 12.45 -9.17
CA GLU A 74 -17.03 13.15 -8.27
C GLU A 74 -16.05 12.20 -7.54
N VAL A 75 -16.42 10.94 -7.32
CA VAL A 75 -15.52 9.95 -6.71
C VAL A 75 -14.45 9.55 -7.72
N GLU A 76 -14.83 9.28 -8.96
CA GLU A 76 -13.88 8.98 -10.04
C GLU A 76 -12.99 10.19 -10.37
N LYS A 77 -13.55 11.40 -10.33
CA LYS A 77 -12.79 12.65 -10.48
C LYS A 77 -11.71 12.78 -9.41
N LEU A 78 -12.10 12.59 -8.15
CA LEU A 78 -11.18 12.61 -7.01
C LEU A 78 -10.13 11.50 -7.14
N ARG A 79 -10.53 10.27 -7.53
CA ARG A 79 -9.63 9.13 -7.73
C ARG A 79 -8.58 9.45 -8.79
N ALA A 80 -9.01 9.85 -9.97
CA ALA A 80 -8.13 10.08 -11.10
C ALA A 80 -7.16 11.24 -10.85
N ALA A 81 -7.64 12.32 -10.25
CA ALA A 81 -6.79 13.43 -9.82
C ALA A 81 -5.76 13.00 -8.76
N SER A 82 -6.18 12.18 -7.78
CA SER A 82 -5.29 11.70 -6.70
C SER A 82 -4.16 10.82 -7.24
N VAL A 83 -4.49 9.86 -8.12
CA VAL A 83 -3.50 8.99 -8.75
C VAL A 83 -2.50 9.81 -9.57
N PHE A 84 -2.98 10.75 -10.39
CA PHE A 84 -2.11 11.61 -11.19
C PHE A 84 -1.14 12.44 -10.34
N TYR A 85 -1.66 13.04 -9.26
CA TYR A 85 -0.88 13.83 -8.32
C TYR A 85 0.23 13.00 -7.66
N HIS A 86 -0.11 11.82 -7.14
CA HIS A 86 0.84 10.96 -6.43
C HIS A 86 1.88 10.33 -7.35
N LEU A 87 1.53 9.97 -8.59
CA LEU A 87 2.50 9.53 -9.59
C LEU A 87 3.49 10.65 -9.95
N THR A 88 3.00 11.89 -10.09
CA THR A 88 3.87 13.06 -10.31
C THR A 88 4.82 13.26 -9.14
N LYS A 89 4.32 13.18 -7.90
CA LYS A 89 5.15 13.24 -6.69
C LYS A 89 6.21 12.13 -6.65
N ALA A 90 5.83 10.88 -6.94
CA ALA A 90 6.75 9.75 -6.98
C ALA A 90 7.86 9.93 -8.02
N LYS A 91 7.50 10.34 -9.25
CA LYS A 91 8.51 10.64 -10.28
C LYS A 91 9.44 11.76 -9.85
N SER A 92 8.90 12.86 -9.31
CA SER A 92 9.71 13.97 -8.80
C SER A 92 10.68 13.52 -7.70
N TYR A 93 10.27 12.62 -6.82
CA TYR A 93 11.17 12.05 -5.81
C TYR A 93 12.33 11.28 -6.45
N PHE A 94 12.07 10.40 -7.42
CA PHE A 94 13.14 9.67 -8.10
C PHE A 94 14.09 10.59 -8.90
N LEU A 95 13.59 11.71 -9.44
CA LEU A 95 14.41 12.68 -10.16
C LEU A 95 15.22 13.58 -9.23
N ASN A 96 14.61 14.05 -8.14
CA ASN A 96 15.17 15.11 -7.30
C ASN A 96 15.91 14.58 -6.07
N VAL A 97 15.47 13.45 -5.50
CA VAL A 97 16.07 12.85 -4.31
C VAL A 97 17.00 11.72 -4.72
N VAL A 98 16.49 10.74 -5.48
CA VAL A 98 17.27 9.56 -5.90
C VAL A 98 18.24 9.88 -7.04
N LYS A 99 17.97 10.93 -7.82
CA LYS A 99 18.74 11.33 -9.01
C LYS A 99 18.82 10.24 -10.09
N SER A 100 17.73 9.49 -10.28
CA SER A 100 17.66 8.42 -11.28
C SER A 100 17.70 8.96 -12.71
N THR A 101 18.74 8.57 -13.46
CA THR A 101 18.83 8.84 -14.91
C THR A 101 17.83 8.01 -15.71
N TYR A 102 17.60 6.77 -15.28
CA TYR A 102 16.63 5.88 -15.91
C TYR A 102 15.20 6.46 -15.86
N VAL A 103 14.74 6.93 -14.69
CA VAL A 103 13.41 7.52 -14.54
C VAL A 103 13.24 8.81 -15.36
N LYS A 104 14.33 9.56 -15.57
CA LYS A 104 14.35 10.74 -16.44
C LYS A 104 14.10 10.38 -17.91
N GLU A 105 14.57 9.22 -18.35
CA GLU A 105 14.49 8.73 -19.72
C GLU A 105 13.26 7.85 -19.97
N LEU A 106 12.50 7.50 -18.92
CA LEU A 106 11.27 6.74 -19.07
C LEU A 106 10.30 7.44 -20.04
N PRO A 107 9.71 6.69 -20.99
CA PRO A 107 8.65 7.21 -21.84
C PRO A 107 7.43 7.59 -20.99
N GLN A 108 6.42 8.20 -21.62
CA GLN A 108 5.13 8.44 -20.96
C GLN A 108 4.51 7.10 -20.53
N LEU A 109 4.13 6.98 -19.25
CA LEU A 109 3.41 5.82 -18.73
C LEU A 109 1.91 5.99 -18.94
N VAL A 110 1.23 4.91 -19.32
CA VAL A 110 -0.24 4.87 -19.35
C VAL A 110 -0.73 4.27 -18.04
N VAL A 111 -1.65 4.96 -17.37
CA VAL A 111 -2.20 4.54 -16.09
C VAL A 111 -3.67 4.24 -16.29
N ARG A 112 -4.07 2.99 -16.03
CA ARG A 112 -5.43 2.52 -16.29
C ARG A 112 -6.20 2.43 -14.98
N LEU A 113 -7.28 3.19 -14.86
CA LEU A 113 -8.20 3.09 -13.73
C LEU A 113 -9.38 2.18 -14.10
N ASN A 114 -9.94 1.47 -13.11
CA ASN A 114 -11.10 0.60 -13.28
C ASN A 114 -10.93 -0.49 -14.36
N ILE A 115 -9.70 -0.93 -14.58
CA ILE A 115 -9.45 -2.05 -15.49
C ILE A 115 -9.76 -3.36 -14.77
N THR A 116 -10.64 -4.18 -15.32
CA THR A 116 -11.04 -5.48 -14.74
C THR A 116 -10.29 -6.67 -15.33
N ASN A 117 -9.63 -6.49 -16.47
CA ASN A 117 -8.97 -7.54 -17.24
C ASN A 117 -7.68 -8.03 -16.62
N GLN A 118 -7.42 -9.33 -16.60
CA GLN A 118 -6.10 -9.84 -16.23
C GLN A 118 -5.02 -9.38 -17.21
N PHE A 119 -3.78 -9.26 -16.75
CA PHE A 119 -2.67 -8.98 -17.65
C PHE A 119 -2.26 -10.25 -18.42
N ASN A 120 -1.93 -10.08 -19.69
CA ASN A 120 -1.33 -11.15 -20.49
C ASN A 120 -0.13 -10.59 -21.28
N SER A 121 1.05 -11.17 -21.09
CA SER A 121 2.30 -10.71 -21.72
C SER A 121 2.27 -10.76 -23.26
N ILE A 122 1.36 -11.55 -23.83
CA ILE A 122 1.15 -11.69 -25.27
C ILE A 122 -0.01 -10.82 -25.75
N GLY A 123 -1.13 -10.87 -25.02
CA GLY A 123 -2.44 -10.30 -25.38
C GLY A 123 -2.64 -8.86 -24.94
N HIS A 124 -1.74 -8.33 -24.09
CA HIS A 124 -1.92 -7.13 -23.26
C HIS A 124 -3.03 -7.34 -22.22
N PHE A 125 -4.25 -7.53 -22.69
CA PHE A 125 -5.44 -7.81 -21.88
C PHE A 125 -5.84 -9.28 -22.05
N ALA A 126 -5.96 -10.01 -20.95
CA ALA A 126 -6.53 -11.35 -20.96
C ALA A 126 -8.06 -11.29 -20.80
N HIS A 127 -8.70 -12.11 -21.64
CA HIS A 127 -10.06 -12.64 -21.57
C HIS A 127 -11.12 -11.81 -20.81
N ASP A 128 -11.98 -11.15 -21.57
CA ASP A 128 -13.21 -10.51 -21.04
C ASP A 128 -14.18 -11.50 -20.37
N ASN A 129 -13.99 -12.80 -20.61
CA ASN A 129 -14.84 -13.87 -20.06
C ASN A 129 -14.33 -14.43 -18.72
N LEU A 130 -13.18 -13.96 -18.21
CA LEU A 130 -12.69 -14.36 -16.89
C LEU A 130 -13.35 -13.54 -15.79
N SER A 131 -13.26 -14.05 -14.56
CA SER A 131 -13.73 -13.31 -13.38
C SER A 131 -12.99 -11.97 -13.28
N PRO A 132 -13.70 -10.84 -13.16
CA PRO A 132 -13.08 -9.53 -13.01
C PRO A 132 -12.15 -9.48 -11.79
N GLU A 133 -11.03 -8.79 -11.95
CA GLU A 133 -10.12 -8.49 -10.83
C GLU A 133 -10.53 -7.19 -10.14
N TYR A 134 -10.36 -7.14 -8.83
CA TYR A 134 -10.72 -6.03 -7.96
C TYR A 134 -9.66 -5.77 -6.90
N ASN A 135 -9.64 -4.56 -6.34
CA ASN A 135 -8.90 -4.23 -5.12
C ASN A 135 -7.39 -4.46 -5.18
N ASN A 136 -6.80 -4.35 -6.37
CA ASN A 136 -5.37 -4.55 -6.58
C ASN A 136 -4.79 -3.45 -7.47
N ALA A 137 -3.48 -3.29 -7.42
CA ALA A 137 -2.72 -2.52 -8.38
C ALA A 137 -1.63 -3.40 -9.00
N LEU A 138 -1.23 -3.08 -10.24
CA LEU A 138 -0.23 -3.86 -10.98
C LEU A 138 0.62 -2.95 -11.86
N SER A 139 1.92 -3.18 -11.84
CA SER A 139 2.88 -2.58 -12.78
C SER A 139 3.13 -3.51 -13.96
N ILE A 140 2.87 -3.01 -15.16
CA ILE A 140 2.85 -3.81 -16.39
C ILE A 140 4.08 -3.50 -17.24
N PRO A 141 4.88 -4.51 -17.62
CA PRO A 141 6.03 -4.32 -18.49
C PRO A 141 5.61 -4.00 -19.93
N PRO A 142 6.47 -3.32 -20.70
CA PRO A 142 6.23 -3.03 -22.11
C PRO A 142 6.12 -4.33 -22.92
N GLY A 143 5.30 -4.30 -23.96
CA GLY A 143 5.09 -5.43 -24.85
C GLY A 143 5.18 -5.02 -26.31
N LYS A 144 5.75 -5.90 -27.14
CA LYS A 144 5.87 -5.68 -28.59
C LYS A 144 4.52 -5.76 -29.33
N GLY A 145 3.47 -6.22 -28.66
CA GLY A 145 2.21 -6.57 -29.28
C GLY A 145 2.33 -7.74 -30.26
N ARG A 146 1.25 -8.01 -30.98
CA ARG A 146 1.17 -9.01 -32.05
C ARG A 146 0.25 -8.48 -33.14
N ALA A 147 0.83 -7.78 -34.12
CA ALA A 147 0.11 -7.16 -35.22
C ALA A 147 -0.84 -8.12 -35.97
N ARG A 148 -0.44 -9.39 -36.15
CA ARG A 148 -1.28 -10.44 -36.78
C ARG A 148 -2.60 -10.72 -36.05
N PHE A 149 -2.69 -10.34 -34.77
CA PHE A 149 -3.89 -10.48 -33.94
C PHE A 149 -4.50 -9.12 -33.58
N GLY A 150 -4.08 -8.04 -34.24
CA GLY A 150 -4.55 -6.68 -33.95
C GLY A 150 -4.06 -6.10 -32.61
N ILE A 151 -3.11 -6.77 -31.94
CA ILE A 151 -2.58 -6.31 -30.64
C ILE A 151 -1.45 -5.32 -30.91
N LYS A 152 -1.67 -4.05 -30.58
CA LYS A 152 -0.67 -2.98 -30.69
C LYS A 152 0.44 -3.15 -29.64
N PRO A 153 1.67 -2.65 -29.87
CA PRO A 153 2.65 -2.55 -28.80
C PRO A 153 2.17 -1.60 -27.69
N TRP A 154 2.66 -1.81 -26.48
CA TRP A 154 2.40 -0.96 -25.32
C TRP A 154 3.70 -0.67 -24.56
N ASN A 155 3.75 0.48 -23.89
CA ASN A 155 4.85 0.86 -23.01
C ASN A 155 4.56 0.39 -21.57
N TYR A 156 5.37 0.82 -20.60
CA TYR A 156 5.05 0.62 -19.18
C TYR A 156 3.67 1.16 -18.85
N GLU A 157 2.89 0.38 -18.11
CA GLU A 157 1.59 0.80 -17.60
C GLU A 157 1.47 0.52 -16.10
N ILE A 158 0.58 1.25 -15.42
CA ILE A 158 0.17 0.95 -14.05
C ILE A 158 -1.35 0.79 -14.06
N TRP A 159 -1.84 -0.32 -13.52
CA TRP A 159 -3.24 -0.70 -13.55
C TRP A 159 -3.80 -0.65 -12.14
N PHE A 160 -4.84 0.16 -11.94
CA PHE A 160 -5.63 0.17 -10.71
C PHE A 160 -6.97 -0.50 -10.98
N ARG A 161 -7.22 -1.60 -10.25
CA ARG A 161 -8.47 -2.34 -10.35
C ARG A 161 -9.61 -1.56 -9.71
N PRO A 162 -10.87 -1.76 -10.17
CA PRO A 162 -12.00 -1.14 -9.51
C PRO A 162 -12.13 -1.63 -8.07
N ALA A 163 -12.71 -0.77 -7.23
CA ALA A 163 -13.13 -1.14 -5.90
C ALA A 163 -14.23 -2.21 -5.99
N LYS A 164 -14.09 -3.26 -5.18
CA LYS A 164 -15.15 -4.23 -4.92
C LYS A 164 -15.78 -3.88 -3.60
N GLU A 165 -17.09 -3.72 -3.64
CA GLU A 165 -17.91 -3.71 -2.45
C GLU A 165 -17.82 -5.10 -1.80
N ILE A 166 -17.25 -5.15 -0.60
CA ILE A 166 -17.25 -6.36 0.20
C ILE A 166 -18.45 -6.26 1.12
N ASP A 167 -19.54 -6.90 0.71
CA ASP A 167 -20.62 -7.22 1.64
C ASP A 167 -20.07 -8.23 2.65
N LEU A 168 -19.92 -7.80 3.90
CA LEU A 168 -19.68 -8.75 4.96
C LEU A 168 -20.88 -9.68 5.03
N PRO A 169 -20.70 -11.01 4.87
CA PRO A 169 -21.82 -11.91 4.89
C PRO A 169 -22.50 -11.78 6.25
N LYS A 170 -23.78 -11.36 6.24
CA LYS A 170 -24.66 -11.35 7.43
C LYS A 170 -24.68 -12.71 8.13
N GLU A 171 -24.37 -13.77 7.39
CA GLU A 171 -24.43 -15.17 7.80
C GLU A 171 -23.03 -15.79 8.06
N GLY A 172 -21.96 -15.24 7.49
CA GLY A 172 -20.59 -15.77 7.66
C GLY A 172 -19.98 -15.43 9.02
N LEU A 173 -20.43 -14.35 9.66
CA LEU A 173 -20.13 -14.04 11.06
C LEU A 173 -21.08 -14.72 12.04
N LYS A 174 -22.15 -15.37 11.58
CA LYS A 174 -22.96 -16.25 12.44
C LYS A 174 -22.18 -17.52 12.78
N ASN A 175 -21.38 -18.05 11.86
CA ASN A 175 -20.53 -19.22 12.10
C ASN A 175 -19.31 -18.88 12.99
N ASP A 176 -18.76 -17.68 12.87
CA ASP A 176 -17.62 -17.24 13.70
C ASP A 176 -18.07 -16.70 15.06
N PHE A 177 -19.26 -16.08 15.13
CA PHE A 177 -19.94 -15.83 16.40
C PHE A 177 -20.43 -17.13 17.02
N GLU A 178 -20.79 -18.19 16.29
CA GLU A 178 -21.08 -19.49 16.89
C GLU A 178 -19.83 -20.22 17.36
N GLN A 179 -18.66 -20.04 16.73
CA GLN A 179 -17.38 -20.56 17.25
C GLN A 179 -16.88 -19.74 18.45
N THR A 180 -16.94 -18.42 18.37
CA THR A 180 -16.64 -17.52 19.48
C THR A 180 -17.67 -17.71 20.59
N ALA A 181 -18.95 -17.80 20.28
CA ALA A 181 -20.00 -18.18 21.22
C ALA A 181 -19.93 -19.64 21.63
N ALA A 182 -19.26 -20.55 20.90
CA ALA A 182 -18.96 -21.89 21.36
C ALA A 182 -17.83 -21.86 22.38
N ILE A 183 -16.78 -21.06 22.17
CA ILE A 183 -15.74 -20.78 23.19
C ILE A 183 -16.36 -20.11 24.41
N PHE A 184 -17.26 -19.14 24.23
CA PHE A 184 -17.98 -18.50 25.32
C PHE A 184 -19.09 -19.38 25.91
N LYS A 185 -19.67 -20.32 25.18
CA LYS A 185 -20.64 -21.32 25.66
C LYS A 185 -19.92 -22.42 26.42
N GLU A 186 -18.73 -22.81 25.98
CA GLU A 186 -17.82 -23.71 26.67
C GLU A 186 -17.31 -23.03 27.94
N PHE A 187 -16.88 -21.77 27.87
CA PHE A 187 -16.51 -20.95 29.03
C PHE A 187 -17.69 -20.68 29.97
N ARG A 188 -18.90 -20.44 29.45
CA ARG A 188 -20.16 -20.30 30.23
C ARG A 188 -20.55 -21.62 30.87
N ASN A 189 -20.41 -22.74 30.17
CA ASN A 189 -20.68 -24.07 30.69
C ASN A 189 -19.64 -24.46 31.73
N GLN A 190 -18.35 -24.21 31.49
CA GLN A 190 -17.25 -24.44 32.43
C GLN A 190 -17.36 -23.52 33.65
N SER A 191 -17.70 -22.24 33.47
CA SER A 191 -17.93 -21.30 34.58
C SER A 191 -19.18 -21.67 35.37
N ARG A 192 -20.26 -22.12 34.71
CA ARG A 192 -21.45 -22.65 35.39
C ARG A 192 -21.15 -23.97 36.09
N LEU A 193 -20.33 -24.85 35.51
CA LEU A 193 -19.96 -26.14 36.09
C LEU A 193 -19.01 -25.96 37.28
N ALA A 194 -18.02 -25.07 37.16
CA ALA A 194 -17.12 -24.70 38.24
C ALA A 194 -17.88 -23.97 39.36
N SER A 195 -18.76 -23.03 39.04
CA SER A 195 -19.62 -22.35 40.03
C SER A 195 -20.63 -23.33 40.66
N PHE A 196 -21.11 -24.32 39.91
CA PHE A 196 -22.00 -25.36 40.43
C PHE A 196 -21.25 -26.38 41.29
N GLN A 197 -20.04 -26.79 40.91
CA GLN A 197 -19.18 -27.65 41.73
C GLN A 197 -18.76 -26.95 43.02
N GLN A 198 -18.42 -25.66 42.94
CA GLN A 198 -18.18 -24.81 44.10
C GLN A 198 -19.43 -24.71 44.98
N PHE A 199 -20.60 -24.44 44.39
CA PHE A 199 -21.88 -24.39 45.10
C PHE A 199 -22.23 -25.72 45.77
N VAL A 200 -22.05 -26.85 45.09
CA VAL A 200 -22.33 -28.20 45.63
C VAL A 200 -21.34 -28.52 46.75
N SER A 201 -20.06 -28.22 46.57
CA SER A 201 -19.04 -28.33 47.62
C SER A 201 -19.40 -27.49 48.85
N ASP A 202 -19.79 -26.23 48.64
CA ASP A 202 -20.21 -25.30 49.67
C ASP A 202 -21.53 -25.74 50.33
N LEU A 203 -22.45 -26.35 49.58
CA LEU A 203 -23.72 -26.91 50.08
C LEU A 203 -23.50 -28.09 51.04
N PHE A 204 -22.44 -28.86 50.84
CA PHE A 204 -22.06 -29.97 51.72
C PHE A 204 -21.13 -29.54 52.88
N LEU A 205 -20.44 -28.41 52.77
CA LEU A 205 -19.41 -27.97 53.73
C LEU A 205 -19.79 -26.75 54.58
N LEU A 206 -20.76 -25.93 54.16
CA LEU A 206 -21.15 -24.69 54.83
C LEU A 206 -22.58 -24.79 55.38
N THR A 207 -22.83 -24.17 56.54
CA THR A 207 -24.18 -24.04 57.12
C THR A 207 -24.56 -22.57 57.29
N GLY A 208 -25.85 -22.26 57.05
CA GLY A 208 -26.44 -20.95 57.33
C GLY A 208 -26.00 -19.82 56.38
N ASP A 209 -25.51 -18.71 56.94
CA ASP A 209 -25.36 -17.44 56.23
C ASP A 209 -24.22 -17.43 55.19
N ALA A 210 -23.18 -18.23 55.39
CA ALA A 210 -22.09 -18.40 54.42
C ALA A 210 -22.58 -19.02 53.09
N LEU A 211 -23.63 -19.86 53.14
CA LEU A 211 -24.25 -20.43 51.94
C LEU A 211 -25.04 -19.37 51.15
N LYS A 212 -25.66 -18.39 51.83
CA LYS A 212 -26.39 -17.30 51.18
C LYS A 212 -25.45 -16.33 50.48
N GLU A 213 -24.30 -16.00 51.09
CA GLU A 213 -23.29 -15.14 50.47
C GLU A 213 -22.62 -15.81 49.26
N SER A 214 -22.28 -17.10 49.36
CA SER A 214 -21.79 -17.89 48.22
C SER A 214 -22.83 -17.92 47.09
N GLY A 215 -24.11 -18.16 47.42
CA GLY A 215 -25.22 -18.13 46.45
C GLY A 215 -25.43 -16.77 45.77
N LEU A 216 -25.30 -15.65 46.49
CA LEU A 216 -25.39 -14.30 45.92
C LEU A 216 -24.21 -13.97 45.00
N SER A 217 -23.00 -14.39 45.36
CA SER A 217 -21.80 -14.25 44.53
C SER A 217 -21.92 -15.03 43.21
N ILE A 218 -22.48 -16.23 43.26
CA ILE A 218 -22.73 -17.08 42.09
C ILE A 218 -23.83 -16.51 41.17
N LEU A 219 -24.91 -15.98 41.75
CA LEU A 219 -25.96 -15.31 40.98
C LEU A 219 -25.46 -14.00 40.35
N GLY A 220 -24.63 -13.25 41.08
CA GLY A 220 -24.01 -12.02 40.60
C GLY A 220 -23.06 -12.26 39.42
N SER A 221 -22.17 -13.25 39.52
CA SER A 221 -21.25 -13.60 38.44
C SER A 221 -21.99 -14.11 37.19
N THR A 222 -23.04 -14.92 37.38
CA THR A 222 -23.89 -15.39 36.28
C THR A 222 -24.61 -14.24 35.58
N ALA A 223 -25.17 -13.29 36.33
CA ALA A 223 -25.84 -12.12 35.78
C ALA A 223 -24.89 -11.20 34.98
N ILE A 224 -23.66 -11.00 35.47
CA ILE A 224 -22.63 -10.21 34.78
C ILE A 224 -22.20 -10.88 33.46
N ILE A 225 -22.06 -12.21 33.44
CA ILE A 225 -21.72 -12.96 32.23
C ILE A 225 -22.84 -12.86 31.19
N GLU A 226 -24.11 -13.01 31.59
CA GLU A 226 -25.26 -12.86 30.68
C GLU A 226 -25.40 -11.42 30.17
N ALA A 227 -25.22 -10.42 31.04
CA ALA A 227 -25.25 -9.01 30.65
C ALA A 227 -24.11 -8.67 29.66
N SER A 228 -22.90 -9.17 29.91
CA SER A 228 -21.75 -9.04 29.01
C SER A 228 -22.03 -9.70 27.65
N PHE A 229 -22.65 -10.89 27.64
CA PHE A 229 -23.01 -11.59 26.41
C PHE A 229 -24.07 -10.81 25.60
N PHE A 230 -25.10 -10.29 26.27
CA PHE A 230 -26.15 -9.51 25.62
C PHE A 230 -25.62 -8.16 25.10
N ALA A 231 -24.76 -7.50 25.87
CA ALA A 231 -24.07 -6.27 25.47
C ALA A 231 -23.18 -6.50 24.25
N MET A 232 -22.36 -7.56 24.26
CA MET A 232 -21.55 -7.95 23.10
C MET A 232 -22.43 -8.23 21.87
N LYS A 233 -23.49 -9.04 22.01
CA LYS A 233 -24.39 -9.33 20.88
C LYS A 233 -24.98 -8.06 20.27
N LYS A 234 -25.33 -7.07 21.10
CA LYS A 234 -25.85 -5.77 20.66
C LYS A 234 -24.77 -4.88 20.03
N LEU A 235 -23.55 -4.89 20.57
CA LEU A 235 -22.39 -4.18 20.03
C LEU A 235 -21.98 -4.74 18.65
N TYR A 236 -21.92 -6.07 18.53
CA TYR A 236 -21.63 -6.77 17.27
C TYR A 236 -22.72 -6.53 16.22
N GLY A 237 -24.00 -6.50 16.63
CA GLY A 237 -25.11 -6.15 15.74
C GLY A 237 -25.07 -4.71 15.22
N LEU A 238 -24.52 -3.76 16.00
CA LEU A 238 -24.29 -2.37 15.58
C LEU A 238 -23.10 -2.22 14.61
N LEU A 239 -22.17 -3.17 14.60
CA LEU A 239 -21.02 -3.21 13.70
C LEU A 239 -21.30 -3.99 12.40
N GLN A 240 -22.37 -4.79 12.35
CA GLN A 240 -22.83 -5.49 11.16
C GLN A 240 -23.68 -4.57 10.26
N GLY A 241 -23.21 -4.33 9.03
CA GLY A 241 -23.96 -3.58 8.00
C GLY A 241 -23.20 -2.45 7.32
N LYS A 242 -21.94 -2.19 7.70
CA LYS A 242 -21.11 -1.23 6.98
C LYS A 242 -20.54 -1.89 5.72
N LYS A 243 -20.95 -1.40 4.55
CA LYS A 243 -20.34 -1.69 3.25
C LYS A 243 -18.92 -1.12 3.27
N PHE A 244 -17.93 -1.93 2.93
CA PHE A 244 -16.54 -1.49 2.84
C PHE A 244 -16.13 -1.49 1.37
N PHE A 245 -15.56 -0.36 0.94
CA PHE A 245 -14.86 -0.26 -0.32
C PHE A 245 -13.38 -0.45 -0.02
N LEU A 246 -12.72 -1.29 -0.81
CA LEU A 246 -11.28 -1.42 -0.78
C LEU A 246 -10.76 -0.87 -2.10
N ASP A 247 -10.29 0.37 -2.09
CA ASP A 247 -9.80 1.03 -3.29
C ASP A 247 -8.35 1.44 -3.09
N THR A 248 -7.46 0.63 -3.64
CA THR A 248 -6.02 0.82 -3.50
C THR A 248 -5.53 2.09 -4.18
N SER A 249 -6.28 2.65 -5.14
CA SER A 249 -5.91 3.89 -5.83
C SER A 249 -6.04 5.15 -4.97
N PHE A 250 -6.80 5.08 -3.86
CA PHE A 250 -6.87 6.16 -2.87
C PHE A 250 -5.77 6.10 -1.82
N ILE A 251 -4.94 5.05 -1.81
CA ILE A 251 -3.83 4.89 -0.88
C ILE A 251 -2.55 5.40 -1.56
N PRO A 252 -2.02 6.58 -1.15
CA PRO A 252 -0.86 7.18 -1.82
C PRO A 252 0.33 6.24 -1.89
N GLU A 253 0.56 5.47 -0.83
CA GLU A 253 1.68 4.56 -0.73
C GLU A 253 1.60 3.41 -1.74
N VAL A 254 0.40 2.92 -2.09
CA VAL A 254 0.25 1.93 -3.16
C VAL A 254 0.59 2.54 -4.53
N VAL A 255 0.18 3.79 -4.77
CA VAL A 255 0.54 4.50 -6.00
C VAL A 255 2.06 4.67 -6.12
N TYR A 256 2.73 5.00 -5.02
CA TYR A 256 4.18 5.11 -4.98
C TYR A 256 4.87 3.75 -5.18
N HIS A 257 4.34 2.69 -4.56
CA HIS A 257 4.84 1.32 -4.68
C HIS A 257 4.83 0.85 -6.14
N GLU A 258 3.71 1.01 -6.85
CA GLU A 258 3.63 0.66 -8.27
C GLU A 258 4.59 1.49 -9.14
N PHE A 259 4.71 2.79 -8.87
CA PHE A 259 5.69 3.58 -9.59
C PHE A 259 7.13 3.14 -9.30
N ALA A 260 7.43 2.73 -8.07
CA ALA A 260 8.75 2.25 -7.67
C ALA A 260 9.12 0.97 -8.42
N HIS A 261 8.19 0.04 -8.61
CA HIS A 261 8.39 -1.13 -9.48
C HIS A 261 8.85 -0.72 -10.88
N VAL A 262 8.16 0.23 -11.52
CA VAL A 262 8.58 0.75 -12.83
C VAL A 262 9.95 1.42 -12.76
N ALA A 263 10.22 2.23 -11.73
CA ALA A 263 11.48 2.93 -11.55
C ALA A 263 12.68 2.00 -11.32
N LEU A 264 12.46 0.79 -10.81
CA LEU A 264 13.48 -0.23 -10.57
C LEU A 264 13.63 -1.23 -11.73
N SER A 265 12.76 -1.14 -12.74
CA SER A 265 12.62 -2.15 -13.79
C SER A 265 13.77 -2.23 -14.80
N ASP A 266 14.76 -1.33 -14.70
CA ASP A 266 16.01 -1.44 -15.46
C ASP A 266 16.86 -2.65 -15.04
N HIS A 267 16.72 -3.13 -13.79
CA HIS A 267 17.42 -4.31 -13.27
C HIS A 267 16.49 -5.33 -12.59
N LEU A 268 15.35 -4.88 -12.04
CA LEU A 268 14.38 -5.74 -11.36
C LEU A 268 13.13 -5.91 -12.22
N GLY A 269 13.07 -7.01 -12.97
CA GLY A 269 11.96 -7.28 -13.88
C GLY A 269 10.59 -7.32 -13.16
N LEU A 270 9.58 -6.74 -13.81
CA LEU A 270 8.19 -6.64 -13.33
C LEU A 270 7.39 -7.95 -13.36
N SER A 271 7.97 -9.04 -13.87
CA SER A 271 7.22 -10.29 -14.13
C SER A 271 7.16 -11.24 -12.93
N HIS A 272 7.85 -10.95 -11.83
CA HIS A 272 7.92 -11.80 -10.65
C HIS A 272 7.84 -10.99 -9.36
N SER A 273 6.79 -11.23 -8.57
CA SER A 273 6.73 -10.79 -7.17
C SER A 273 7.67 -11.66 -6.34
N SER A 274 8.85 -11.13 -6.06
CA SER A 274 9.79 -11.71 -5.10
C SER A 274 9.90 -10.80 -3.87
N PRO A 275 10.24 -11.36 -2.70
CA PRO A 275 10.36 -10.58 -1.47
C PRO A 275 11.28 -9.36 -1.60
N VAL A 276 12.41 -9.52 -2.30
CA VAL A 276 13.35 -8.42 -2.51
C VAL A 276 12.77 -7.33 -3.42
N ASN A 277 12.08 -7.71 -4.49
CA ASN A 277 11.49 -6.74 -5.41
C ASN A 277 10.36 -5.94 -4.74
N GLU A 278 9.42 -6.62 -4.08
CA GLU A 278 8.33 -5.98 -3.35
C GLU A 278 8.84 -5.11 -2.20
N GLY A 279 9.81 -5.60 -1.42
CA GLY A 279 10.38 -4.85 -0.31
C GLY A 279 11.16 -3.60 -0.74
N MET A 280 11.81 -3.63 -1.91
CA MET A 280 12.42 -2.42 -2.49
C MET A 280 11.35 -1.41 -2.93
N ALA A 281 10.26 -1.86 -3.55
CA ALA A 281 9.15 -0.99 -3.91
C ALA A 281 8.49 -0.38 -2.65
N ASP A 282 8.28 -1.18 -1.60
CA ASP A 282 7.81 -0.72 -0.30
C ASP A 282 8.74 0.32 0.32
N PHE A 283 10.05 0.10 0.31
CA PHE A 283 11.02 1.05 0.83
C PHE A 283 10.88 2.43 0.18
N PHE A 284 10.76 2.49 -1.15
CA PHE A 284 10.57 3.76 -1.85
C PHE A 284 9.19 4.35 -1.61
N ALA A 285 8.14 3.54 -1.52
CA ALA A 285 6.81 4.01 -1.17
C ALA A 285 6.78 4.70 0.21
N ALA A 286 7.33 4.03 1.22
CA ALA A 286 7.52 4.53 2.58
C ALA A 286 8.37 5.82 2.58
N SER A 287 9.47 5.84 1.83
CA SER A 287 10.36 7.01 1.74
C SER A 287 9.73 8.22 1.03
N ILE A 288 8.86 8.02 0.03
CA ILE A 288 8.11 9.09 -0.65
C ILE A 288 6.99 9.63 0.25
N ALA A 289 6.37 8.75 1.05
CA ALA A 289 5.42 9.15 2.09
C ALA A 289 6.09 9.85 3.28
N ASP A 290 7.40 9.71 3.40
CA ASP A 290 8.20 10.09 4.57
C ASP A 290 7.71 9.45 5.87
N SER A 291 7.29 8.18 5.78
CA SER A 291 6.82 7.37 6.90
C SER A 291 7.51 6.01 6.91
N ALA A 292 7.78 5.46 8.09
CA ALA A 292 8.24 4.08 8.25
C ALA A 292 7.11 3.06 8.08
N THR A 293 5.86 3.52 8.06
CA THR A 293 4.67 2.70 7.87
C THR A 293 4.04 2.92 6.50
N ILE A 294 3.43 1.86 5.96
CA ILE A 294 2.69 1.87 4.70
C ILE A 294 1.25 1.47 4.99
N ALA A 295 0.31 2.19 4.38
CA ALA A 295 -1.13 1.94 4.52
C ALA A 295 -1.65 1.98 5.97
N ASP A 296 -0.97 2.72 6.85
CA ASP A 296 -1.49 3.09 8.16
C ASP A 296 -2.73 4.00 8.01
N ASN A 297 -3.65 3.96 8.96
CA ASN A 297 -4.83 4.84 9.07
C ASN A 297 -5.63 5.05 7.76
N VAL A 298 -5.79 4.00 6.95
CA VAL A 298 -6.47 4.06 5.64
C VAL A 298 -8.01 4.24 5.68
N LYS A 299 -8.59 4.47 6.87
CA LYS A 299 -10.02 4.76 7.12
C LYS A 299 -10.97 3.84 6.32
N ASP A 300 -12.15 4.34 5.95
CA ASP A 300 -13.22 3.60 5.24
C ASP A 300 -12.85 3.17 3.81
N TYR A 301 -11.74 3.68 3.24
CA TYR A 301 -11.32 3.40 1.86
C TYR A 301 -10.58 2.07 1.70
N ALA A 302 -10.07 1.49 2.79
CA ALA A 302 -9.21 0.31 2.73
C ALA A 302 -9.05 -0.44 4.07
N LYS A 303 -10.14 -0.66 4.83
CA LYS A 303 -10.15 -1.27 6.18
C LYS A 303 -9.55 -2.69 6.35
N ARG A 304 -8.87 -3.23 5.34
CA ARG A 304 -8.21 -4.55 5.38
C ARG A 304 -6.90 -4.60 4.62
N VAL A 305 -6.37 -3.46 4.16
CA VAL A 305 -4.99 -3.43 3.68
C VAL A 305 -4.10 -3.69 4.89
N ARG A 306 -3.19 -4.65 4.74
CA ARG A 306 -2.22 -4.95 5.78
C ARG A 306 -1.29 -3.75 5.91
N GLU A 307 -1.28 -3.14 7.07
CA GLU A 307 -0.30 -2.15 7.43
C GLU A 307 1.09 -2.80 7.43
N LYS A 308 2.04 -2.13 6.76
CA LYS A 308 3.45 -2.51 6.81
C LYS A 308 4.19 -1.57 7.72
N ASP A 309 5.10 -2.09 8.53
CA ASP A 309 5.92 -1.29 9.45
C ASP A 309 7.38 -1.75 9.37
N ALA A 310 8.27 -0.79 9.09
CA ALA A 310 9.70 -1.02 9.01
C ALA A 310 10.35 -1.38 10.36
N PHE A 311 9.71 -1.07 11.48
CA PHE A 311 10.20 -1.34 12.83
C PHE A 311 9.55 -2.54 13.49
N ARG A 312 8.81 -3.36 12.73
CA ARG A 312 8.22 -4.57 13.30
C ARG A 312 9.33 -5.53 13.74
N ASP A 313 9.26 -5.97 15.00
CA ASP A 313 10.18 -6.94 15.61
C ASP A 313 9.99 -8.35 15.02
N GLU A 314 10.33 -8.52 13.75
CA GLU A 314 10.35 -9.83 13.07
C GLU A 314 11.78 -10.35 12.99
N ILE A 315 11.99 -11.60 13.44
CA ILE A 315 13.25 -12.32 13.24
C ILE A 315 13.17 -13.07 11.92
N TYR A 316 14.26 -13.05 11.15
CA TYR A 316 14.36 -13.71 9.87
C TYR A 316 13.89 -15.17 9.94
N ASN A 317 13.05 -15.54 8.97
CA ASN A 317 12.65 -16.90 8.70
C ASN A 317 12.94 -17.23 7.23
N ALA A 318 13.44 -18.44 6.95
CA ALA A 318 13.69 -18.89 5.58
C ALA A 318 12.42 -18.86 4.70
N SER A 319 11.22 -18.90 5.29
CA SER A 319 9.97 -18.73 4.55
C SER A 319 9.85 -17.35 3.90
N PHE A 320 10.48 -16.31 4.46
CA PHE A 320 10.49 -14.95 3.90
C PHE A 320 11.19 -14.86 2.55
N GLU A 321 11.98 -15.86 2.17
CA GLU A 321 12.62 -15.95 0.85
C GLU A 321 11.66 -16.43 -0.25
N THR A 322 10.45 -16.88 0.12
CA THR A 322 9.49 -17.45 -0.83
C THR A 322 8.47 -16.41 -1.31
N ASN A 323 7.99 -16.55 -2.55
CA ASN A 323 7.01 -15.62 -3.12
C ASN A 323 5.68 -15.56 -2.35
N ALA A 324 5.35 -16.61 -1.58
CA ALA A 324 4.16 -16.61 -0.72
C ALA A 324 4.21 -15.52 0.36
N TYR A 325 5.42 -15.08 0.72
CA TYR A 325 5.69 -14.05 1.71
C TYR A 325 6.32 -12.80 1.09
N ALA A 326 6.20 -12.61 -0.23
CA ALA A 326 6.74 -11.42 -0.90
C ALA A 326 6.14 -10.11 -0.36
N ASN A 327 4.91 -10.17 0.19
CA ASN A 327 4.22 -9.04 0.80
C ASN A 327 4.53 -8.83 2.30
N ILE A 328 5.55 -9.49 2.85
CA ILE A 328 5.99 -9.29 4.24
C ILE A 328 6.92 -8.08 4.34
N ASP A 329 6.80 -7.36 5.46
CA ASP A 329 7.45 -6.07 5.71
C ASP A 329 8.93 -6.21 6.11
N PHE A 330 9.42 -7.44 6.23
CA PHE A 330 10.77 -7.76 6.66
C PHE A 330 11.85 -7.10 5.79
N VAL A 331 11.71 -7.17 4.45
CA VAL A 331 12.68 -6.52 3.54
C VAL A 331 12.60 -5.00 3.66
N LEU A 332 11.42 -4.43 3.86
CA LEU A 332 11.26 -3.01 4.16
C LEU A 332 12.08 -2.66 5.42
N GLY A 333 11.93 -3.43 6.51
CA GLY A 333 12.71 -3.22 7.74
C GLY A 333 14.22 -3.31 7.52
N VAL A 334 14.70 -4.31 6.76
CA VAL A 334 16.13 -4.46 6.41
C VAL A 334 16.64 -3.22 5.68
N LEU A 335 15.91 -2.74 4.66
CA LEU A 335 16.30 -1.55 3.91
C LEU A 335 16.20 -0.27 4.76
N TRP A 336 15.24 -0.21 5.68
CA TRP A 336 15.05 0.94 6.56
C TRP A 336 16.23 1.15 7.51
N GLN A 337 16.90 0.09 7.97
CA GLN A 337 18.13 0.21 8.77
C GLN A 337 19.22 1.02 8.05
N VAL A 338 19.29 0.93 6.72
CA VAL A 338 20.23 1.75 5.92
C VAL A 338 19.81 3.22 5.92
N ARG A 339 18.51 3.50 5.91
CA ARG A 339 17.97 4.87 6.02
C ARG A 339 18.27 5.51 7.37
N GLU A 340 18.21 4.73 8.45
CA GLU A 340 18.52 5.21 9.80
C GLU A 340 19.98 5.62 9.99
N LEU A 341 20.91 5.12 9.16
CA LEU A 341 22.29 5.61 9.15
C LEU A 341 22.38 7.06 8.65
N ASP A 342 21.68 7.34 7.55
CA ASP A 342 21.67 8.64 6.88
C ASP A 342 20.49 8.75 5.90
N LYS A 343 19.43 9.42 6.34
CA LYS A 343 18.21 9.62 5.54
C LYS A 343 18.48 10.24 4.18
N GLU A 344 19.45 11.15 4.06
CA GLU A 344 19.69 11.84 2.78
C GLU A 344 20.43 10.97 1.77
N SER A 345 21.50 10.28 2.18
CA SER A 345 22.32 9.48 1.25
C SER A 345 21.77 8.07 0.98
N SER A 346 21.00 7.53 1.92
CA SER A 346 20.50 6.14 1.86
C SER A 346 19.63 5.86 0.64
N HIS A 347 18.83 6.83 0.19
CA HIS A 347 17.91 6.64 -0.95
C HIS A 347 18.67 6.31 -2.24
N GLY A 348 19.77 7.03 -2.53
CA GLY A 348 20.63 6.76 -3.68
C GLY A 348 21.40 5.44 -3.54
N LEU A 349 21.88 5.14 -2.33
CA LEU A 349 22.53 3.86 -2.03
C LEU A 349 21.60 2.67 -2.28
N ILE A 350 20.41 2.68 -1.69
CA ILE A 350 19.42 1.60 -1.86
C ILE A 350 18.97 1.49 -3.31
N TYR A 351 18.78 2.62 -4.00
CA TYR A 351 18.50 2.58 -5.42
C TYR A 351 19.61 1.82 -6.16
N ASP A 352 20.88 2.10 -5.87
CA ASP A 352 22.03 1.44 -6.52
C ASP A 352 22.24 -0.02 -6.13
N VAL A 353 21.67 -0.50 -5.02
CA VAL A 353 21.65 -1.94 -4.67
C VAL A 353 21.07 -2.76 -5.82
N ARG A 354 20.02 -2.28 -6.49
CA ARG A 354 19.35 -2.98 -7.60
C ARG A 354 20.30 -3.40 -8.73
N LYS A 355 21.40 -2.68 -8.92
CA LYS A 355 22.41 -2.98 -9.96
C LYS A 355 23.20 -4.25 -9.68
N ASN A 356 23.14 -4.75 -8.44
CA ASN A 356 23.91 -5.89 -7.96
C ASN A 356 23.04 -7.11 -7.62
N ILE A 357 21.73 -7.02 -7.83
CA ILE A 357 20.75 -8.08 -7.55
C ILE A 357 19.84 -8.29 -8.75
N THR A 358 19.04 -9.35 -8.70
CA THR A 358 18.03 -9.65 -9.72
C THR A 358 16.67 -9.90 -9.04
N SER A 359 15.60 -10.03 -9.82
CA SER A 359 14.28 -10.37 -9.28
C SER A 359 14.23 -11.73 -8.56
N SER A 360 15.23 -12.60 -8.71
CA SER A 360 15.32 -13.88 -7.99
C SER A 360 16.27 -13.83 -6.80
N SER A 361 16.79 -12.65 -6.43
CA SER A 361 17.77 -12.55 -5.36
C SER A 361 17.17 -12.84 -4.00
N ASN A 362 17.95 -13.50 -3.14
CA ASN A 362 17.55 -13.79 -1.76
C ASN A 362 17.97 -12.66 -0.79
N ILE A 363 17.27 -12.58 0.33
CA ILE A 363 17.43 -11.57 1.38
C ILE A 363 18.79 -11.78 2.06
N ARG A 364 19.04 -12.96 2.64
CA ARG A 364 20.20 -13.20 3.51
C ARG A 364 21.56 -13.10 2.80
N GLY A 365 21.62 -13.50 1.54
CA GLY A 365 22.86 -13.58 0.78
C GLY A 365 23.08 -12.38 -0.13
N GLU A 366 22.25 -12.25 -1.17
CA GLU A 366 22.52 -11.33 -2.27
C GLU A 366 22.12 -9.90 -1.97
N LEU A 367 20.97 -9.69 -1.32
CA LEU A 367 20.54 -8.36 -0.89
C LEU A 367 21.52 -7.77 0.11
N LEU A 368 21.82 -8.47 1.22
CA LEU A 368 22.76 -7.97 2.24
C LEU A 368 24.14 -7.69 1.69
N ARG A 369 24.70 -8.61 0.87
CA ARG A 369 26.00 -8.40 0.24
C ARG A 369 26.01 -7.15 -0.63
N SER A 370 24.93 -6.90 -1.35
CA SER A 370 24.78 -5.74 -2.23
C SER A 370 24.65 -4.44 -1.43
N ILE A 371 23.91 -4.45 -0.31
CA ILE A 371 23.84 -3.32 0.63
C ILE A 371 25.22 -2.99 1.18
N PHE A 372 25.97 -3.99 1.69
CA PHE A 372 27.31 -3.76 2.21
C PHE A 372 28.29 -3.28 1.14
N LYS A 373 28.14 -3.77 -0.09
CA LYS A 373 28.94 -3.34 -1.25
C LYS A 373 28.68 -1.87 -1.56
N GLU A 374 27.43 -1.43 -1.64
CA GLU A 374 27.10 -0.04 -1.94
C GLU A 374 27.39 0.88 -0.74
N CYS A 375 27.19 0.43 0.49
CA CYS A 375 27.59 1.20 1.67
C CYS A 375 29.10 1.42 1.73
N ARG A 376 29.92 0.45 1.31
CA ARG A 376 31.38 0.64 1.20
C ARG A 376 31.74 1.82 0.29
N ARG A 377 30.92 2.10 -0.74
CA ARG A 377 31.16 3.12 -1.76
C ARG A 377 30.57 4.47 -1.38
N SER A 378 29.38 4.46 -0.77
CA SER A 378 28.51 5.64 -0.71
C SER A 378 28.12 6.07 0.70
N CYS A 379 28.35 5.25 1.74
CA CYS A 379 28.10 5.65 3.12
C CYS A 379 29.08 6.74 3.57
N LYS A 380 28.62 7.64 4.46
CA LYS A 380 29.45 8.71 5.05
C LYS A 380 30.65 8.16 5.81
N SER A 381 30.46 7.08 6.58
CA SER A 381 31.52 6.40 7.34
C SER A 381 31.54 4.90 7.04
N PRO A 382 32.08 4.47 5.88
CA PRO A 382 31.91 3.12 5.35
C PRO A 382 32.23 1.97 6.32
N LEU A 383 33.24 2.11 7.19
CA LEU A 383 33.57 1.07 8.17
C LEU A 383 32.55 1.03 9.31
N ARG A 384 32.30 2.18 9.95
CA ARG A 384 31.39 2.32 11.09
C ARG A 384 29.96 1.95 10.70
N ASP A 385 29.49 2.47 9.57
CA ASP A 385 28.11 2.30 9.11
C ASP A 385 27.83 0.83 8.77
N ARG A 386 28.81 0.13 8.18
CA ARG A 386 28.72 -1.31 7.94
C ARG A 386 28.70 -2.13 9.23
N ILE A 387 29.46 -1.73 10.25
CA ILE A 387 29.42 -2.39 11.57
C ILE A 387 28.04 -2.19 12.21
N ASN A 388 27.49 -0.98 12.15
CA ASN A 388 26.16 -0.69 12.66
C ASN A 388 25.08 -1.52 11.95
N LEU A 389 25.12 -1.59 10.61
CA LEU A 389 24.22 -2.44 9.84
C LEU A 389 24.37 -3.92 10.18
N GLN A 390 25.61 -4.39 10.35
CA GLN A 390 25.84 -5.79 10.72
C GLN A 390 25.25 -6.12 12.10
N ASN A 391 25.34 -5.21 13.06
CA ASN A 391 24.72 -5.38 14.37
C ASN A 391 23.18 -5.39 14.26
N ALA A 392 22.60 -4.43 13.54
CA ALA A 392 21.15 -4.38 13.33
C ALA A 392 20.64 -5.64 12.62
N TYR A 393 21.32 -6.09 11.57
CA TYR A 393 20.94 -7.32 10.86
C TYR A 393 21.13 -8.58 11.69
N HIS A 394 22.11 -8.59 12.60
CA HIS A 394 22.27 -9.69 13.57
C HIS A 394 21.07 -9.78 14.52
N GLU A 395 20.56 -8.64 15.01
CA GLU A 395 19.35 -8.58 15.84
C GLU A 395 18.10 -9.04 15.07
N MET A 396 18.05 -8.80 13.76
CA MET A 396 17.02 -9.32 12.85
C MET A 396 17.23 -10.79 12.45
N GLY A 397 18.28 -11.46 12.92
CA GLY A 397 18.55 -12.88 12.67
C GLY A 397 19.18 -13.22 11.30
N LEU A 398 19.83 -12.26 10.64
CA LEU A 398 20.41 -12.43 9.29
C LEU A 398 21.90 -12.83 9.26
#